data_AF-A0A9W4SZ56-F1
#
_entry.id   AF-A0A9W4SZ56-F1
#
_cell.length_a   1.000
_cell.length_b   1.000
_cell.length_c   1.000
_cell.angle_alpha   90.00
_cell.angle_beta   90.00
_cell.angle_gamma   90.00
#
_symmetry.space_group_name_H-M   'P 1'
#
loop_
_entity.id
_entity.type
_entity.pdbx_description
1 polymer ?
#
loop_
_entity_poly.entity_id
_entity_poly.type
_entity_poly.pdbx_seq_one_letter_code
_entity_poly.pdbx_strand_id
1 'polypeptide(L)'
;WNGLQRGHKGVITSFCHDVGSFEDAFKIERLIQDFGFRQVDLVEESIITISFLEDNQKKKMKLYYDPLFDSWKIQKVTKNFQRHAIIDIISGNKTSNLRFIIKSQIMIPIIKKYYKIINNLQRSNRFLGRMYLMSGKVPLQLDCHKMFIRQDDFPLNSNFKCTRVRQSIIKKRFINESYQLNFMSTLQDEEGIVSSEDTINLIHNSWISPSSSERNSISETINFARKLTGMI
;
A
#
# COMPACT_ATOMS: atom_id res chain seq x y z
N TRP A 1 18.42 -4.43 20.59
CA TRP A 1 17.05 -3.89 20.63
C TRP A 1 16.98 -2.45 21.16
N ASN A 2 18.10 -1.71 21.27
CA ASN A 2 18.14 -0.30 21.68
C ASN A 2 18.51 0.57 20.47
N GLY A 3 17.72 1.59 20.14
CA GLY A 3 18.07 2.60 19.13
C GLY A 3 17.09 2.81 17.96
N LEU A 4 15.96 2.10 17.90
CA LEU A 4 14.96 2.29 16.86
C LEU A 4 14.00 3.44 17.24
N GLN A 5 14.22 4.64 16.72
CA GLN A 5 13.25 5.74 16.74
C GLN A 5 12.37 5.73 15.49
N ARG A 6 11.05 5.94 15.63
CA ARG A 6 10.06 5.91 14.54
C ARG A 6 9.68 7.33 14.08
N GLY A 7 9.45 7.50 12.78
CA GLY A 7 9.32 8.81 12.11
C GLY A 7 10.66 9.28 11.51
N HIS A 8 10.63 9.80 10.27
CA HIS A 8 11.77 10.14 9.36
C HIS A 8 12.90 9.10 9.15
N LYS A 9 13.09 8.14 10.07
CA LYS A 9 14.04 7.02 10.08
C LYS A 9 13.36 5.64 10.20
N GLY A 10 12.03 5.63 10.15
CA GLY A 10 11.15 4.61 9.56
C GLY A 10 11.18 3.20 10.15
N VAL A 11 10.14 2.84 10.90
CA VAL A 11 9.60 1.47 10.98
C VAL A 11 8.12 1.53 10.58
N ILE A 12 7.56 0.55 9.87
CA ILE A 12 6.12 0.44 9.53
C ILE A 12 5.65 -0.96 9.92
N THR A 13 4.46 -1.05 10.52
CA THR A 13 3.83 -2.28 11.00
C THR A 13 2.46 -2.41 10.35
N SER A 14 2.13 -3.60 9.85
CA SER A 14 0.84 -3.90 9.23
C SER A 14 0.55 -5.39 9.34
N PHE A 15 -0.73 -5.74 9.55
CA PHE A 15 -1.23 -7.11 9.37
C PHE A 15 -1.82 -7.28 7.96
N CYS A 16 -1.60 -8.42 7.29
CA CYS A 16 -2.13 -8.73 5.96
C CYS A 16 -2.78 -10.13 5.93
N HIS A 17 -3.95 -10.28 5.32
CA HIS A 17 -4.65 -11.56 5.07
C HIS A 17 -5.03 -11.67 3.58
N ASP A 18 -4.94 -12.86 2.99
CA ASP A 18 -5.48 -13.23 1.67
C ASP A 18 -7.01 -13.39 1.71
N VAL A 19 -7.75 -12.74 0.80
CA VAL A 19 -9.13 -12.26 1.02
C VAL A 19 -10.24 -13.32 0.98
N GLY A 20 -9.92 -14.58 0.67
CA GLY A 20 -10.92 -15.65 0.57
C GLY A 20 -11.81 -15.86 1.80
N SER A 21 -11.47 -15.30 2.96
CA SER A 21 -12.21 -15.47 4.22
C SER A 21 -13.02 -14.25 4.70
N PHE A 22 -12.91 -13.06 4.08
CA PHE A 22 -13.38 -11.79 4.66
C PHE A 22 -14.36 -10.97 3.80
N GLU A 23 -14.79 -11.49 2.65
CA GLU A 23 -16.02 -11.00 1.99
C GLU A 23 -17.30 -11.53 2.65
N ASP A 24 -17.14 -12.39 3.66
CA ASP A 24 -18.23 -12.87 4.50
C ASP A 24 -18.86 -11.71 5.28
N ALA A 25 -20.10 -11.36 4.91
CA ALA A 25 -20.88 -10.29 5.52
C ALA A 25 -21.01 -10.48 7.04
N PHE A 26 -21.07 -11.74 7.52
CA PHE A 26 -21.16 -12.04 8.94
C PHE A 26 -19.89 -11.64 9.70
N LYS A 27 -18.72 -11.80 9.09
CA LYS A 27 -17.45 -11.38 9.70
C LYS A 27 -17.30 -9.87 9.69
N ILE A 28 -17.74 -9.19 8.62
CA ILE A 28 -17.75 -7.72 8.56
C ILE A 28 -18.70 -7.16 9.62
N GLU A 29 -19.88 -7.75 9.78
CA GLU A 29 -20.85 -7.33 10.81
C GLU A 29 -20.28 -7.50 12.22
N ARG A 30 -19.60 -8.61 12.51
CA ARG A 30 -18.91 -8.79 13.79
C ARG A 30 -17.79 -7.79 14.01
N LEU A 31 -17.05 -7.39 12.98
CA LEU A 31 -16.07 -6.30 13.12
C LEU A 31 -16.75 -4.99 13.55
N ILE A 32 -17.91 -4.68 12.96
CA ILE A 32 -18.68 -3.49 13.29
C ILE A 32 -19.20 -3.57 14.73
N GLN A 33 -19.85 -4.68 15.10
CA GLN A 33 -20.52 -4.85 16.39
C GLN A 33 -19.53 -5.08 17.55
N ASP A 34 -18.59 -6.02 17.40
CA ASP A 34 -17.70 -6.46 18.50
C ASP A 34 -16.51 -5.51 18.71
N PHE A 35 -16.11 -4.76 17.68
CA PHE A 35 -14.92 -3.89 17.71
C PHE A 35 -15.20 -2.42 17.38
N GLY A 36 -16.46 -2.04 17.22
CA GLY A 36 -16.89 -0.64 17.05
C GLY A 36 -16.36 0.00 15.76
N PHE A 37 -16.09 -0.79 14.73
CA PHE A 37 -15.67 -0.26 13.43
C PHE A 37 -16.85 0.40 12.72
N ARG A 38 -16.64 1.60 12.18
CA ARG A 38 -17.56 2.26 11.25
C ARG A 38 -16.99 2.31 9.85
N GLN A 39 -17.83 2.08 8.85
CA GLN A 39 -17.43 2.22 7.45
C GLN A 39 -17.21 3.70 7.13
N VAL A 40 -16.17 3.99 6.35
CA VAL A 40 -15.92 5.31 5.78
C VAL A 40 -16.39 5.27 4.34
N ASP A 41 -17.29 6.17 3.98
CA ASP A 41 -17.63 6.42 2.57
C ASP A 41 -16.41 7.01 1.89
N LEU A 42 -15.85 6.26 0.93
CA LEU A 42 -14.68 6.67 0.19
C LEU A 42 -14.89 6.42 -1.30
N VAL A 43 -14.45 7.38 -2.11
CA VAL A 43 -14.15 7.13 -3.52
C VAL A 43 -12.87 6.29 -3.55
N GLU A 44 -12.85 5.22 -4.34
CA GLU A 44 -11.72 4.29 -4.39
C GLU A 44 -10.39 5.04 -4.54
N GLU A 45 -9.47 4.77 -3.61
CA GLU A 45 -8.18 5.45 -3.56
C GLU A 45 -7.11 4.55 -4.16
N SER A 46 -6.46 5.02 -5.23
CA SER A 46 -5.36 4.29 -5.87
C SER A 46 -4.01 4.90 -5.51
N ILE A 47 -3.10 4.03 -5.12
CA ILE A 47 -1.73 4.36 -4.74
C ILE A 47 -0.78 3.56 -5.62
N ILE A 48 0.17 4.23 -6.27
CA ILE A 48 1.19 3.56 -7.06
C ILE A 48 2.52 3.59 -6.31
N THR A 49 3.19 2.45 -6.23
CA THR A 49 4.54 2.31 -5.71
C THR A 49 5.46 1.77 -6.79
N ILE A 50 6.47 2.55 -7.15
CA ILE A 50 7.49 2.18 -8.13
C ILE A 50 8.75 1.78 -7.36
N SER A 51 9.21 0.54 -7.54
CA SER A 51 10.53 0.09 -7.08
C SER A 51 11.53 0.23 -8.21
N PHE A 52 12.69 0.79 -7.91
CA PHE A 52 13.72 1.05 -8.92
C PHE A 52 15.13 0.92 -8.35
N LEU A 53 16.09 0.71 -9.25
CA LEU A 53 17.53 0.75 -8.97
C LEU A 53 18.11 2.04 -9.55
N GLU A 54 18.91 2.72 -8.74
CA GLU A 54 19.70 3.89 -9.11
C GLU A 54 21.03 3.80 -8.35
N ASP A 55 22.15 3.83 -9.08
CA ASP A 55 23.51 3.67 -8.51
C ASP A 55 23.65 2.41 -7.65
N ASN A 56 23.09 1.28 -8.13
CA ASN A 56 22.99 0.00 -7.42
C ASN A 56 22.23 0.02 -6.08
N GLN A 57 21.55 1.13 -5.74
CA GLN A 57 20.72 1.23 -4.56
C GLN A 57 19.25 1.01 -4.90
N LYS A 58 18.60 0.10 -4.16
CA LYS A 58 17.15 -0.11 -4.24
C LYS A 58 16.42 1.06 -3.60
N LYS A 59 15.57 1.70 -4.39
CA LYS A 59 14.72 2.84 -3.98
C LYS A 59 13.27 2.54 -4.30
N LYS A 60 12.37 3.25 -3.60
CA LYS A 60 10.92 3.19 -3.80
C LYS A 60 10.37 4.59 -3.91
N MET A 61 9.48 4.81 -4.86
CA MET A 61 8.72 6.03 -5.02
C MET A 61 7.25 5.71 -4.85
N LYS A 62 6.55 6.44 -3.99
CA LYS A 62 5.11 6.33 -3.81
C LYS A 62 4.44 7.53 -4.48
N LEU A 63 3.46 7.27 -5.33
CA LEU A 63 2.65 8.26 -6.01
C LEU A 63 1.23 8.24 -5.45
N TYR A 64 0.59 9.41 -5.50
CA TYR A 64 -0.84 9.59 -5.26
C TYR A 64 -1.45 10.29 -6.47
N TYR A 65 -2.72 10.05 -6.73
CA TYR A 65 -3.44 10.78 -7.77
C TYR A 65 -3.87 12.14 -7.23
N ASP A 66 -3.53 13.20 -7.94
CA ASP A 66 -3.97 14.55 -7.63
C ASP A 66 -5.09 14.95 -8.59
N PRO A 67 -6.36 14.97 -8.14
CA PRO A 67 -7.49 15.27 -9.01
C PRO A 67 -7.51 16.72 -9.49
N LEU A 68 -6.86 17.65 -8.79
CA LEU A 68 -6.81 19.06 -9.20
C LEU A 68 -5.96 19.25 -10.46
N PHE A 69 -4.92 18.44 -10.61
CA PHE A 69 -4.01 18.49 -11.74
C PHE A 69 -4.14 17.30 -12.69
N ASP A 70 -5.18 16.49 -12.49
CA ASP A 70 -5.47 15.26 -13.25
C ASP A 70 -4.20 14.41 -13.49
N SER A 71 -3.37 14.24 -12.45
CA SER A 71 -2.05 13.62 -12.59
C SER A 71 -1.53 12.98 -11.32
N TRP A 72 -0.73 11.94 -11.49
CA TRP A 72 0.06 11.31 -10.45
C TRP A 72 1.18 12.23 -9.98
N LYS A 73 1.24 12.45 -8.67
CA LYS A 73 2.26 13.24 -7.98
C LYS A 73 3.08 12.37 -7.03
N ILE A 74 4.33 12.75 -6.81
CA ILE A 74 5.23 12.02 -5.92
C ILE A 74 4.89 12.36 -4.47
N GLN A 75 4.40 11.39 -3.71
CA GLN A 75 4.16 11.55 -2.28
C GLN A 75 5.47 11.48 -1.49
N LYS A 76 6.33 10.51 -1.80
CA LYS A 76 7.61 10.29 -1.13
C LYS A 76 8.53 9.40 -1.94
N VAL A 77 9.84 9.54 -1.66
CA VAL A 77 10.87 8.62 -2.13
C VAL A 77 11.62 8.06 -0.92
N THR A 78 11.89 6.76 -0.94
CA THR A 78 12.59 6.07 0.15
C THR A 78 13.70 5.17 -0.39
N LYS A 79 14.72 4.94 0.43
CA LYS A 79 15.81 3.98 0.19
C LYS A 79 15.99 3.06 1.39
N ASN A 80 16.83 2.03 1.22
CA ASN A 80 17.21 1.10 2.29
C ASN A 80 15.99 0.53 3.03
N PHE A 81 14.98 0.09 2.27
CA PHE A 81 13.82 -0.55 2.88
C PHE A 81 14.17 -2.00 3.24
N GLN A 82 14.08 -2.34 4.52
CA GLN A 82 14.39 -3.68 5.03
C GLN A 82 13.20 -4.22 5.81
N ARG A 83 12.93 -5.52 5.73
CA ARG A 83 11.97 -6.19 6.61
C ARG A 83 12.78 -6.76 7.77
N HIS A 84 12.42 -6.38 8.99
CA HIS A 84 13.10 -6.79 10.23
C HIS A 84 12.45 -8.00 10.87
N ALA A 85 11.12 -8.06 10.83
CA ALA A 85 10.37 -9.19 11.36
C ALA A 85 9.11 -9.43 10.54
N ILE A 86 8.75 -10.69 10.43
CA ILE A 86 7.46 -11.15 9.91
C ILE A 86 6.92 -12.11 10.96
N ILE A 87 5.72 -11.86 11.48
CA ILE A 87 5.05 -12.75 12.42
C ILE A 87 3.76 -13.19 11.75
N ASP A 88 3.69 -14.46 11.37
CA ASP A 88 2.48 -15.05 10.82
C ASP A 88 1.66 -15.65 11.96
N ILE A 89 0.43 -15.18 12.12
CA ILE A 89 -0.58 -15.72 13.03
C ILE A 89 -1.46 -16.66 12.21
N ILE A 90 -1.39 -17.94 12.54
CA ILE A 90 -2.11 -19.02 11.89
C ILE A 90 -3.16 -19.50 12.89
N SER A 91 -4.45 -19.36 12.56
CA SER A 91 -5.52 -20.04 13.30
C SER A 91 -5.52 -21.52 12.90
N GLY A 92 -6.06 -22.43 13.71
CA GLY A 92 -5.95 -23.89 13.52
C GLY A 92 -6.55 -24.46 12.21
N ASN A 93 -7.01 -23.62 11.28
CA ASN A 93 -7.33 -23.98 9.89
C ASN A 93 -6.11 -23.74 8.98
N LYS A 94 -5.90 -24.59 7.97
CA LYS A 94 -4.61 -24.75 7.23
C LYS A 94 -4.14 -23.55 6.37
N THR A 95 -4.68 -22.35 6.55
CA THR A 95 -4.30 -21.15 5.80
C THR A 95 -4.04 -19.99 6.77
N SER A 96 -2.84 -19.39 6.71
CA SER A 96 -2.43 -18.28 7.59
C SER A 96 -3.45 -17.14 7.61
N ASN A 97 -3.85 -16.67 8.79
CA ASN A 97 -4.91 -15.67 8.92
C ASN A 97 -4.39 -14.25 9.08
N LEU A 98 -3.23 -13.99 9.70
CA LEU A 98 -2.74 -12.60 9.81
C LEU A 98 -1.22 -12.55 9.78
N ARG A 99 -0.65 -11.84 8.79
CA ARG A 99 0.79 -11.59 8.71
C ARG A 99 1.16 -10.22 9.23
N PHE A 100 1.80 -10.13 10.39
CA PHE A 100 2.44 -8.93 10.89
C PHE A 100 3.78 -8.69 10.21
N ILE A 101 4.06 -7.47 9.75
CA ILE A 101 5.37 -7.14 9.15
C ILE A 101 5.96 -5.90 9.82
N ILE A 102 7.16 -6.02 10.39
CA ILE A 102 8.00 -4.89 10.80
C ILE A 102 8.98 -4.58 9.66
N LYS A 103 8.92 -3.38 9.09
CA LYS A 103 9.86 -2.93 8.04
C LYS A 103 10.45 -1.57 8.33
N SER A 104 11.73 -1.33 8.04
CA SER A 104 12.31 0.02 8.02
C SER A 104 12.42 0.61 6.64
N GLN A 105 12.57 1.94 6.57
CA GLN A 105 12.92 2.66 5.35
C GLN A 105 13.45 4.06 5.69
N ILE A 106 14.33 4.59 4.84
CA ILE A 106 14.86 5.95 4.97
C ILE A 106 14.18 6.82 3.92
N MET A 107 13.50 7.89 4.33
CA MET A 107 12.96 8.87 3.39
C MET A 107 14.09 9.74 2.86
N ILE A 108 14.09 10.02 1.56
CA ILE A 108 15.06 10.90 0.91
C ILE A 108 14.35 12.08 0.23
N PRO A 109 15.04 13.21 0.04
CA PRO A 109 14.48 14.36 -0.66
C PRO A 109 14.00 14.00 -2.07
N ILE A 110 12.86 14.55 -2.48
CA ILE A 110 12.34 14.41 -3.83
C ILE A 110 13.07 15.43 -4.72
N ILE A 111 14.06 14.97 -5.47
CA ILE A 111 14.87 15.82 -6.36
C ILE A 111 14.19 16.04 -7.72
N LYS A 112 14.58 17.12 -8.42
CA LYS A 112 14.03 17.53 -9.74
C LYS A 112 14.01 16.39 -10.78
N LYS A 113 15.01 15.50 -10.74
CA LYS A 113 15.09 14.32 -11.62
C LYS A 113 13.84 13.44 -11.53
N TYR A 114 13.35 13.17 -10.33
CA TYR A 114 12.20 12.29 -10.12
C TYR A 114 10.91 12.91 -10.66
N TYR A 115 10.70 14.20 -10.42
CA TYR A 115 9.57 14.92 -11.02
C TYR A 115 9.61 14.86 -12.55
N LYS A 116 10.78 15.05 -13.16
CA LYS A 116 10.93 14.97 -14.62
C LYS A 116 10.57 13.57 -15.16
N ILE A 117 10.98 12.51 -14.47
CA ILE A 117 10.65 11.13 -14.86
C ILE A 117 9.14 10.90 -14.85
N ILE A 118 8.46 11.24 -13.75
CA ILE A 118 7.01 11.03 -13.62
C ILE A 118 6.23 11.93 -14.60
N ASN A 119 6.64 13.19 -14.78
CA ASN A 119 5.99 14.08 -15.74
C ASN A 119 6.17 13.61 -17.18
N ASN A 120 7.36 13.11 -17.54
CA ASN A 120 7.61 12.59 -18.88
C ASN A 120 6.82 11.30 -19.14
N LEU A 121 6.76 10.40 -18.15
CA LEU A 121 5.98 9.17 -18.25
C LEU A 121 4.51 9.47 -18.56
N GLN A 122 3.91 10.40 -17.81
CA GLN A 122 2.50 10.77 -17.97
C GLN A 122 2.20 11.52 -19.27
N ARG A 123 3.22 12.07 -19.93
CA ARG A 123 3.11 12.70 -21.25
C ARG A 123 3.43 11.74 -22.40
N SER A 124 3.84 10.51 -22.11
CA SER A 124 4.19 9.55 -23.15
C SER A 124 2.95 9.04 -23.88
N ASN A 125 3.05 8.80 -25.19
CA ASN A 125 1.97 8.24 -25.99
C ASN A 125 1.47 6.90 -25.45
N ARG A 126 2.37 6.10 -24.87
CA ARG A 126 2.02 4.81 -24.25
C ARG A 126 1.10 4.99 -23.05
N PHE A 127 1.44 5.91 -22.15
CA PHE A 127 0.59 6.24 -21.01
C PHE A 127 -0.74 6.85 -21.46
N LEU A 128 -0.71 7.85 -22.34
CA LEU A 128 -1.92 8.53 -22.82
C LEU A 128 -2.86 7.59 -23.58
N GLY A 129 -2.32 6.73 -24.44
CA GLY A 129 -3.09 5.71 -25.15
C GLY A 129 -3.74 4.72 -24.18
N ARG A 130 -3.03 4.31 -23.11
CA ARG A 130 -3.60 3.48 -22.05
C ARG A 130 -4.73 4.18 -21.31
N MET A 131 -4.54 5.46 -20.95
CA MET A 131 -5.57 6.26 -20.27
C MET A 131 -6.82 6.44 -21.14
N TYR A 132 -6.63 6.71 -22.43
CA TYR A 132 -7.73 6.81 -23.39
C TYR A 132 -8.57 5.53 -23.44
N LEU A 133 -7.91 4.37 -23.57
CA LEU A 133 -8.58 3.06 -23.55
C LEU A 133 -9.30 2.76 -22.24
N MET A 134 -8.80 3.28 -21.11
CA MET A 134 -9.43 3.13 -19.79
C MET A 134 -10.62 4.07 -19.59
N SER A 135 -10.62 5.24 -20.25
CA SER A 135 -11.69 6.25 -20.17
C SER A 135 -12.90 6.00 -21.09
N GLY A 136 -12.86 4.93 -21.89
CA GLY A 136 -13.63 4.81 -23.14
C GLY A 136 -15.16 4.77 -23.09
N LYS A 137 -15.88 4.91 -21.96
CA LYS A 137 -17.37 4.94 -21.96
C LYS A 137 -18.08 5.82 -20.92
N VAL A 138 -17.41 6.40 -19.91
CA VAL A 138 -18.05 7.30 -18.92
C VAL A 138 -17.00 8.29 -18.40
N PRO A 139 -17.31 9.60 -18.21
CA PRO A 139 -16.36 10.52 -17.60
C PRO A 139 -16.08 10.10 -16.15
N LEU A 140 -14.79 10.03 -15.78
CA LEU A 140 -14.30 10.01 -14.39
C LEU A 140 -14.61 8.79 -13.49
N GLN A 141 -14.80 7.61 -14.07
CA GLN A 141 -14.46 6.36 -13.36
C GLN A 141 -13.31 5.70 -14.10
N LEU A 142 -12.09 6.09 -13.74
CA LEU A 142 -10.90 5.38 -14.19
C LEU A 142 -11.05 3.93 -13.74
N ASP A 143 -11.11 2.98 -14.68
CA ASP A 143 -11.14 1.54 -14.43
C ASP A 143 -9.91 1.14 -13.61
N CYS A 144 -10.01 1.27 -12.29
CA CYS A 144 -8.89 1.13 -11.36
C CYS A 144 -8.36 -0.31 -11.35
N HIS A 145 -9.12 -1.26 -11.91
CA HIS A 145 -8.76 -2.66 -12.07
C HIS A 145 -7.70 -2.88 -13.16
N LYS A 146 -7.29 -1.84 -13.89
CA LYS A 146 -6.12 -1.85 -14.77
C LYS A 146 -4.99 -0.99 -14.20
N MET A 147 -3.76 -1.39 -14.51
CA MET A 147 -2.58 -0.65 -14.07
C MET A 147 -2.42 0.65 -14.85
N PHE A 148 -2.40 1.79 -14.14
CA PHE A 148 -2.16 3.11 -14.73
C PHE A 148 -0.73 3.25 -15.26
N ILE A 149 0.23 2.68 -14.53
CA ILE A 149 1.66 2.70 -14.83
C ILE A 149 2.18 1.27 -14.84
N ARG A 150 2.99 0.94 -15.85
CA ARG A 150 3.67 -0.35 -16.00
C ARG A 150 5.18 -0.19 -16.01
N GLN A 151 5.90 -1.29 -15.77
CA GLN A 151 7.37 -1.27 -15.74
C GLN A 151 7.96 -0.80 -17.08
N ASP A 152 7.37 -1.22 -18.18
CA ASP A 152 7.84 -0.86 -19.53
C ASP A 152 7.48 0.60 -19.94
N ASP A 153 6.74 1.34 -19.11
CA ASP A 153 6.53 2.78 -19.34
C ASP A 153 7.81 3.58 -19.02
N PHE A 154 8.82 2.94 -18.39
CA PHE A 154 10.10 3.55 -18.08
C PHE A 154 11.17 3.24 -19.14
N PRO A 155 12.06 4.19 -19.46
CA PRO A 155 13.10 3.99 -20.46
C PRO A 155 14.16 2.97 -20.00
N LEU A 156 14.41 1.96 -20.86
CA LEU A 156 15.38 0.87 -20.64
C LEU A 156 16.83 1.36 -20.44
N ASN A 157 17.24 2.39 -21.17
CA ASN A 157 18.62 2.89 -21.19
C ASN A 157 18.84 4.09 -20.25
N SER A 158 18.18 4.10 -19.10
CA SER A 158 18.33 5.19 -18.12
C SER A 158 18.99 4.70 -16.84
N ASN A 159 19.65 5.61 -16.12
CA ASN A 159 20.14 5.35 -14.76
C ASN A 159 19.01 5.10 -13.74
N PHE A 160 17.74 5.14 -14.18
CA PHE A 160 16.56 4.79 -13.41
C PHE A 160 16.01 3.46 -13.94
N LYS A 161 16.46 2.34 -13.37
CA LYS A 161 15.97 1.03 -13.77
C LYS A 161 14.74 0.68 -12.93
N CYS A 162 13.54 0.84 -13.49
CA CYS A 162 12.33 0.34 -12.85
C CYS A 162 12.37 -1.19 -12.78
N THR A 163 12.17 -1.74 -11.58
CA THR A 163 12.18 -3.20 -11.37
C THR A 163 10.81 -3.76 -11.02
N ARG A 164 9.90 -2.92 -10.51
CA ARG A 164 8.52 -3.31 -10.21
C ARG A 164 7.62 -2.09 -10.09
N VAL A 165 6.39 -2.20 -10.58
CA VAL A 165 5.30 -1.27 -10.29
C VAL A 165 4.21 -2.00 -9.52
N ARG A 166 3.75 -1.42 -8.41
CA ARG A 166 2.63 -1.94 -7.60
C ARG A 166 1.55 -0.88 -7.50
N GLN A 167 0.33 -1.19 -7.88
CA GLN A 167 -0.84 -0.33 -7.74
C GLN A 167 -1.76 -0.95 -6.69
N SER A 168 -1.99 -0.25 -5.59
CA SER A 168 -2.89 -0.68 -4.53
C SER A 168 -4.13 0.21 -4.52
N ILE A 169 -5.30 -0.42 -4.60
CA ILE A 169 -6.61 0.20 -4.71
C ILE A 169 -7.36 -0.11 -3.42
N ILE A 170 -7.70 0.91 -2.65
CA ILE A 170 -8.49 0.77 -1.43
C ILE A 170 -9.96 0.78 -1.83
N LYS A 171 -10.61 -0.38 -1.70
CA LYS A 171 -12.03 -0.60 -2.05
C LYS A 171 -12.97 -0.26 -0.91
N LYS A 172 -12.60 -0.62 0.31
CA LYS A 172 -13.38 -0.35 1.53
C LYS A 172 -12.45 0.01 2.68
N ARG A 173 -12.92 0.89 3.55
CA ARG A 173 -12.20 1.31 4.76
C ARG A 173 -13.16 1.32 5.94
N PHE A 174 -12.70 0.72 7.04
CA PHE A 174 -13.37 0.80 8.32
C PHE A 174 -12.43 1.42 9.34
N ILE A 175 -12.95 2.26 10.22
CA ILE A 175 -12.17 2.91 11.27
C ILE A 175 -12.87 2.77 12.62
N ASN A 176 -12.10 2.64 13.69
CA ASN A 176 -12.53 2.90 15.05
C ASN A 176 -11.53 3.85 15.73
N GLU A 177 -11.61 4.01 17.04
CA GLU A 177 -10.73 4.93 17.78
C GLU A 177 -9.23 4.59 17.60
N SER A 178 -8.90 3.29 17.59
CA SER A 178 -7.50 2.83 17.66
C SER A 178 -6.98 2.27 16.34
N TYR A 179 -7.84 1.86 15.41
CA TYR A 179 -7.46 1.11 14.21
C TYR A 179 -8.19 1.58 12.95
N GLN A 180 -7.52 1.33 11.83
CA GLN A 180 -8.03 1.43 10.48
C GLN A 180 -7.85 0.08 9.78
N LEU A 181 -8.93 -0.41 9.17
CA LEU A 181 -8.96 -1.62 8.35
C LEU A 181 -9.18 -1.22 6.89
N ASN A 182 -8.26 -1.60 6.00
CA ASN A 182 -8.38 -1.34 4.56
C ASN A 182 -8.52 -2.66 3.80
N PHE A 183 -9.59 -2.80 3.02
CA PHE A 183 -9.76 -3.84 2.02
C PHE A 183 -9.19 -3.34 0.71
N MET A 184 -8.20 -4.05 0.19
CA MET A 184 -7.37 -3.53 -0.88
C MET A 184 -7.10 -4.59 -1.95
N SER A 185 -7.31 -4.22 -3.21
CA SER A 185 -6.76 -4.97 -4.33
C SER A 185 -5.42 -4.41 -4.73
N THR A 186 -4.45 -5.28 -4.99
CA THR A 186 -3.14 -4.90 -5.48
C THR A 186 -2.91 -5.52 -6.86
N LEU A 187 -2.56 -4.69 -7.84
CA LEU A 187 -1.95 -5.12 -9.08
C LEU A 187 -0.44 -4.91 -9.02
N GLN A 188 0.32 -5.85 -9.52
CA GLN A 188 1.78 -5.80 -9.52
C GLN A 188 2.33 -6.20 -10.88
N ASP A 189 3.19 -5.37 -11.45
CA ASP A 189 3.97 -5.62 -12.67
C ASP A 189 5.44 -5.76 -12.26
N GLU A 190 5.95 -6.99 -12.33
CA GLU A 190 7.34 -7.34 -12.03
C GLU A 190 7.86 -8.24 -13.16
N GLU A 191 8.91 -7.80 -13.83
CA GLU A 191 9.49 -8.51 -14.99
C GLU A 191 8.51 -8.65 -16.17
N GLY A 192 7.60 -7.68 -16.33
CA GLY A 192 6.59 -7.65 -17.40
C GLY A 192 5.36 -8.53 -17.15
N ILE A 193 5.36 -9.30 -16.05
CA ILE A 193 4.25 -10.16 -15.64
C ILE A 193 3.36 -9.38 -14.67
N VAL A 194 2.07 -9.31 -15.00
CA VAL A 194 1.06 -8.68 -14.13
C VAL A 194 0.38 -9.74 -13.29
N SER A 195 0.43 -9.58 -11.96
CA SER A 195 -0.28 -10.40 -10.98
C SER A 195 -1.22 -9.54 -10.13
N SER A 196 -2.27 -10.14 -9.59
CA SER A 196 -3.19 -9.50 -8.65
C SER A 196 -3.22 -10.20 -7.30
N GLU A 197 -3.40 -9.44 -6.23
CA GLU A 197 -3.54 -9.95 -4.87
C GLU A 197 -4.56 -9.08 -4.12
N ASP A 198 -5.55 -9.70 -3.51
CA ASP A 198 -6.47 -9.01 -2.60
C ASP A 198 -5.97 -9.18 -1.16
N THR A 199 -5.99 -8.08 -0.40
CA THR A 199 -5.45 -8.02 0.95
C THR A 199 -6.31 -7.20 1.89
N ILE A 200 -6.32 -7.58 3.16
CA ILE A 200 -6.88 -6.75 4.23
C ILE A 200 -5.77 -6.28 5.15
N ASN A 201 -5.66 -4.96 5.29
CA ASN A 201 -4.64 -4.32 6.11
C ASN A 201 -5.24 -3.70 7.37
N LEU A 202 -4.87 -4.22 8.54
CA LEU A 202 -5.15 -3.59 9.83
C LEU A 202 -3.96 -2.70 10.25
N ILE A 203 -4.25 -1.43 10.51
CA ILE A 203 -3.27 -0.38 10.82
C ILE A 203 -3.70 0.29 12.13
N HIS A 204 -2.81 0.36 13.12
CA HIS A 204 -3.07 1.13 14.34
C HIS A 204 -2.94 2.64 14.05
N ASN A 205 -3.93 3.44 14.45
CA ASN A 205 -4.01 4.88 14.17
C ASN A 205 -2.81 5.65 14.75
N SER A 206 -2.34 5.26 15.93
CA SER A 206 -1.15 5.91 16.55
C SER A 206 0.14 5.70 15.75
N TRP A 207 0.24 4.67 14.90
CA TRP A 207 1.43 4.46 14.06
C TRP A 207 1.55 5.44 12.91
N ILE A 208 0.48 6.19 12.65
CA ILE A 208 0.43 7.24 11.64
C ILE A 208 0.90 8.57 12.25
N SER A 209 0.93 8.70 13.59
CA SER A 209 1.29 9.92 14.30
C SER A 209 2.75 9.91 14.79
N PRO A 210 3.52 11.00 14.61
CA PRO A 210 4.91 11.10 15.05
C PRO A 210 5.12 11.28 16.56
N SER A 211 4.07 11.23 17.39
CA SER A 211 4.10 11.81 18.74
C SER A 211 3.69 10.92 19.92
N SER A 212 3.67 9.58 19.85
CA SER A 212 3.25 8.79 21.02
C SER A 212 4.07 7.55 21.37
N SER A 213 4.14 7.31 22.69
CA SER A 213 4.92 6.32 23.43
C SER A 213 4.85 4.90 22.84
N GLU A 214 5.98 4.44 22.33
CA GLU A 214 6.04 3.54 21.18
C GLU A 214 5.94 2.02 21.48
N ARG A 215 5.93 1.57 22.74
CA ARG A 215 6.02 0.12 23.08
C ARG A 215 4.69 -0.59 23.25
N ASN A 216 3.67 0.07 23.80
CA ASN A 216 2.40 -0.60 24.13
C ASN A 216 1.61 -0.97 22.88
N SER A 217 1.68 -0.14 21.83
CA SER A 217 0.93 -0.32 20.59
C SER A 217 1.25 -1.62 19.82
N ILE A 218 2.48 -2.17 19.88
CA ILE A 218 2.81 -3.43 19.18
C ILE A 218 2.18 -4.62 19.89
N SER A 219 2.34 -4.71 21.21
CA SER A 219 1.73 -5.78 22.01
C SER A 219 0.20 -5.72 21.95
N GLU A 220 -0.37 -4.51 22.05
CA GLU A 220 -1.81 -4.27 21.88
C GLU A 220 -2.29 -4.71 20.50
N THR A 221 -1.58 -4.37 19.42
CA THR A 221 -1.98 -4.77 18.06
C THR A 221 -1.86 -6.29 17.86
N ILE A 222 -0.83 -6.94 18.44
CA ILE A 222 -0.72 -8.41 18.41
C ILE A 222 -1.86 -9.06 19.20
N ASN A 223 -2.19 -8.57 20.39
CA ASN A 223 -3.29 -9.08 21.19
C ASN A 223 -4.65 -8.84 20.52
N PHE A 224 -4.83 -7.70 19.87
CA PHE A 224 -6.02 -7.39 19.08
C PHE A 224 -6.14 -8.35 17.89
N ALA A 225 -5.06 -8.57 17.14
CA ALA A 225 -5.00 -9.53 16.04
C ALA A 225 -5.29 -10.97 16.50
N ARG A 226 -4.84 -11.36 17.70
CA ARG A 226 -5.17 -12.66 18.32
C ARG A 226 -6.66 -12.77 18.65
N LYS A 227 -7.29 -11.73 19.21
CA LYS A 227 -8.74 -11.71 19.43
C LYS A 227 -9.51 -11.82 18.13
N LEU A 228 -9.08 -11.08 17.10
CA LEU A 228 -9.68 -11.10 15.77
C LEU A 228 -9.61 -12.50 15.14
N THR A 229 -8.46 -13.17 15.22
CA THR A 229 -8.27 -14.53 14.69
C THR A 229 -9.03 -15.60 15.47
N GLY A 230 -9.25 -15.41 16.78
CA GLY A 230 -10.11 -16.31 17.57
C GLY A 230 -11.60 -16.22 17.22
N MET A 231 -12.00 -15.23 16.40
CA MET A 231 -13.38 -15.05 15.93
C MET A 231 -13.61 -15.54 14.49
N ILE A 232 -12.53 -15.84 13.74
CA ILE A 232 -12.54 -16.33 12.34
C ILE A 232 -12.47 -17.85 12.33
#